data_AF-A0A534MEU9-F1
#
_entry.id   AF-A0A534MEU9-F1
#
_cell.length_a   1.000
_cell.length_b   1.000
_cell.length_c   1.000
_cell.angle_alpha   90.00
_cell.angle_beta   90.00
_cell.angle_gamma   90.00
#
_symmetry.space_group_name_H-M   'P 1'
#
loop_
_entity.id
_entity.type
_entity.pdbx_description
1 polymer ?
#
loop_
_entity_poly.entity_id
_entity_poly.type
_entity_poly.pdbx_seq_one_letter_code
_entity_poly.pdbx_strand_id
1 'polypeptide(L)'
;MSEQYFAGKPKSRRRPAEIQIAVRGQSFTFRTDAGVFSRKEIDRGTELLLTALEVGPCELILDLGCGYGTLGIVAARLSQGGHV
;
A
#
# COMPACT_ATOMS: atom_id res chain seq x y z
N MET A 1 -12.08 6.06 20.73
CA MET A 1 -11.41 4.98 19.98
C MET A 1 -11.94 5.00 18.55
N SER A 2 -11.08 5.21 17.56
CA SER A 2 -11.45 5.15 16.13
C SER A 2 -11.62 3.70 15.72
N GLU A 3 -12.73 3.33 15.09
CA GLU A 3 -12.90 2.00 14.50
C GLU A 3 -11.98 1.84 13.27
N GLN A 4 -11.32 0.70 13.17
CA GLN A 4 -10.44 0.34 12.06
C GLN A 4 -11.23 -0.06 10.81
N TYR A 5 -10.61 0.08 9.63
CA TYR A 5 -11.26 -0.15 8.34
C TYR A 5 -11.79 -1.58 8.13
N PHE A 6 -11.26 -2.58 8.84
CA PHE A 6 -11.69 -3.98 8.76
C PHE A 6 -12.90 -4.32 9.65
N ALA A 7 -13.47 -3.35 10.37
CA ALA A 7 -14.72 -3.55 11.11
C ALA A 7 -15.89 -3.82 10.13
N GLY A 8 -16.81 -4.73 10.47
CA GLY A 8 -17.90 -5.12 9.55
C GLY A 8 -18.87 -4.00 9.18
N LYS A 9 -19.04 -2.98 10.03
CA LYS A 9 -19.75 -1.73 9.75
C LYS A 9 -19.04 -0.57 10.44
N PRO A 10 -17.95 -0.03 9.84
CA PRO A 10 -17.19 1.03 10.48
C PRO A 10 -18.07 2.29 10.55
N LYS A 11 -18.26 2.82 11.75
CA LYS A 11 -19.01 4.07 12.00
C LYS A 11 -18.14 5.31 11.78
N SER A 12 -16.85 5.13 11.50
CA SER A 12 -15.92 6.21 11.22
C SER A 12 -16.35 6.95 9.95
N ARG A 13 -16.44 8.29 10.06
CA ARG A 13 -16.76 9.15 8.92
C ARG A 13 -15.64 9.03 7.89
N ARG A 14 -15.97 8.60 6.68
CA ARG A 14 -15.01 8.56 5.56
C ARG A 14 -14.34 9.92 5.37
N ARG A 15 -13.04 9.88 5.12
CA ARG A 15 -12.18 11.01 4.73
C ARG A 15 -11.18 10.50 3.71
N PRO A 16 -11.60 10.36 2.44
CA PRO A 16 -10.72 9.94 1.36
C PRO A 16 -9.53 10.88 1.24
N ALA A 17 -8.36 10.32 0.93
CA ALA A 17 -7.16 11.05 0.61
C ALA A 17 -6.41 10.36 -0.54
N GLU A 18 -5.54 11.12 -1.19
CA GLU A 18 -4.64 10.62 -2.22
C GLU A 18 -3.20 10.83 -1.80
N ILE A 19 -2.36 9.83 -2.08
CA ILE A 19 -0.93 9.85 -1.81
C ILE A 19 -0.21 9.52 -3.12
N GLN A 20 0.74 10.36 -3.49
CA GLN A 20 1.57 10.17 -4.67
C GLN A 20 3.00 9.87 -4.24
N ILE A 21 3.58 8.82 -4.81
CA ILE A 21 4.99 8.47 -4.61
C ILE A 21 5.65 8.07 -5.91
N ALA A 22 6.98 8.16 -5.93
CA ALA A 22 7.81 7.61 -6.97
C ALA A 22 8.70 6.50 -6.40
N VAL A 23 8.62 5.30 -6.97
CA VAL A 23 9.49 4.17 -6.61
C VAL A 23 10.21 3.71 -7.87
N ARG A 24 11.55 3.69 -7.85
CA ARG A 24 12.39 3.27 -8.99
C ARG A 24 12.02 3.97 -10.31
N GLY A 25 11.72 5.27 -10.25
CA GLY A 25 11.35 6.08 -11.40
C GLY A 25 9.90 5.89 -11.89
N GLN A 26 9.10 5.04 -11.24
CA GLN A 26 7.69 4.83 -11.55
C GLN A 26 6.81 5.59 -10.57
N SER A 27 5.82 6.33 -11.10
CA SER A 27 4.86 7.08 -10.29
C SER A 27 3.66 6.22 -9.93
N PHE A 28 3.24 6.30 -8.68
CA PHE A 28 2.06 5.61 -8.15
C PHE A 28 1.16 6.61 -7.44
N THR A 29 -0.15 6.45 -7.62
CA THR A 29 -1.17 7.20 -6.89
C THR A 29 -2.04 6.23 -6.12
N PHE A 30 -2.10 6.40 -4.80
CA PHE A 30 -2.88 5.56 -3.90
C PHE A 30 -4.06 6.35 -3.34
N ARG A 31 -5.20 5.68 -3.19
CA ARG A 31 -6.38 6.22 -2.49
C ARG A 31 -6.50 5.53 -1.14
N THR A 32 -6.70 6.32 -0.10
CA THR A 32 -6.80 5.86 1.28
C THR A 32 -7.99 6.53 1.98
N ASP A 33 -8.32 6.09 3.19
CA ASP A 33 -9.49 6.58 3.94
C ASP A 33 -9.19 6.70 5.45
N ALA A 34 -10.10 7.31 6.20
CA ALA A 34 -10.00 7.63 7.63
C ALA A 34 -9.60 6.45 8.53
N GLY A 35 -10.07 5.24 8.18
CA GLY A 35 -9.84 4.03 8.97
C GLY A 35 -8.59 3.25 8.58
N VAL A 36 -7.85 3.67 7.56
CA VAL A 36 -6.68 2.95 7.04
C VAL A 36 -5.40 3.51 7.65
N PHE A 37 -4.42 2.64 7.90
CA PHE A 37 -3.10 3.03 8.39
C PHE A 37 -2.41 4.01 7.44
N SER A 38 -1.59 4.93 7.99
CA SER A 38 -0.84 5.96 7.26
C SER A 38 -1.62 6.65 6.12
N ARG A 39 -2.81 7.15 6.43
CA ARG A 39 -3.77 7.68 5.44
C ARG A 39 -3.48 9.07 4.86
N LYS A 40 -2.37 9.69 5.20
CA LYS A 40 -2.02 11.04 4.70
C LYS A 40 -0.72 11.07 3.92
N GLU A 41 0.15 10.11 4.18
CA GLU A 41 1.49 9.99 3.63
C GLU A 41 1.93 8.54 3.77
N ILE A 42 2.95 8.12 3.03
CA ILE A 42 3.56 6.81 3.24
C ILE A 42 4.32 6.84 4.57
N ASP A 43 4.19 5.78 5.37
CA ASP A 43 4.99 5.67 6.58
C ASP A 43 6.45 5.32 6.23
N ARG A 44 7.37 5.79 7.05
CA ARG A 44 8.82 5.61 6.83
C ARG A 44 9.26 4.15 6.77
N GLY A 45 8.55 3.23 7.44
CA GLY A 45 8.81 1.80 7.38
C GLY A 45 8.47 1.24 5.99
N THR A 46 7.32 1.63 5.44
CA THR A 46 6.94 1.30 4.06
C THR A 46 7.91 1.91 3.05
N GLU A 47 8.37 3.17 3.21
CA GLU A 47 9.39 3.75 2.30
C GLU A 47 10.69 2.94 2.31
N LEU A 48 11.15 2.56 3.50
CA LEU A 48 12.35 1.76 3.67
C LEU A 48 12.20 0.39 3.00
N LEU A 49 11.07 -0.27 3.21
CA LEU A 49 10.81 -1.58 2.61
C LEU A 49 10.70 -1.49 1.09
N LEU A 50 10.03 -0.47 0.54
CA LEU A 50 9.96 -0.22 -0.91
C LEU A 50 11.34 0.01 -1.53
N THR A 51 12.25 0.67 -0.80
CA THR A 51 13.62 0.89 -1.25
C THR A 51 14.42 -0.42 -1.25
N ALA A 52 14.24 -1.26 -0.23
CA ALA A 52 14.94 -2.52 -0.06
C ALA A 52 14.32 -3.71 -0.82
N LEU A 53 13.10 -3.58 -1.35
CA LEU A 53 12.35 -4.67 -1.96
C LEU A 53 13.01 -5.18 -3.24
N GLU A 54 13.61 -6.36 -3.20
CA GLU A 54 14.07 -7.07 -4.39
C GLU A 54 13.00 -8.06 -4.83
N VAL A 55 12.65 -8.02 -6.13
CA VAL A 55 11.59 -8.83 -6.73
C VAL A 55 12.06 -9.26 -8.11
N GLY A 56 12.13 -10.58 -8.31
CA GLY A 56 12.44 -11.21 -9.60
C GLY A 56 11.22 -11.35 -10.51
N PRO A 57 11.38 -11.87 -11.74
CA PRO A 57 10.26 -12.20 -12.61
C PRO A 57 9.51 -13.44 -12.11
N CYS A 58 8.22 -13.52 -12.43
CA CYS A 58 7.35 -14.66 -12.14
C CYS A 58 7.28 -15.06 -10.65
N GLU A 59 7.52 -14.13 -9.72
CA GLU A 59 7.40 -14.41 -8.29
C GLU A 59 5.94 -14.54 -7.84
N LEU A 60 5.72 -15.34 -6.80
CA LEU A 60 4.47 -15.42 -6.06
C LEU A 60 4.67 -14.73 -4.71
N ILE A 61 4.01 -13.60 -4.51
CA ILE A 61 4.25 -12.69 -3.40
C ILE A 61 2.97 -12.61 -2.55
N LEU A 62 3.12 -12.42 -1.24
CA LEU A 62 2.01 -12.17 -0.31
C LEU A 62 2.25 -10.85 0.42
N ASP A 63 1.37 -9.87 0.20
CA ASP A 63 1.36 -8.61 0.97
C ASP A 63 0.45 -8.74 2.20
N LEU A 64 1.04 -9.19 3.31
CA LEU A 64 0.31 -9.39 4.56
C LEU A 64 0.16 -8.07 5.33
N GLY A 65 -1.09 -7.69 5.61
CA GLY A 65 -1.37 -6.39 6.24
C GLY A 65 -1.27 -5.23 5.24
N CYS A 66 -1.66 -5.47 3.99
CA CYS A 66 -1.45 -4.59 2.85
C CYS A 66 -2.00 -3.15 3.00
N GLY A 67 -2.91 -2.88 3.93
CA GLY A 67 -3.50 -1.55 4.11
C GLY A 67 -4.21 -1.09 2.84
N TYR A 68 -3.72 0.00 2.23
CA TYR A 68 -4.19 0.48 0.92
C TYR A 68 -3.37 -0.08 -0.27
N GLY A 69 -2.59 -1.13 -0.04
CA GLY A 69 -1.97 -1.98 -1.07
C GLY A 69 -0.61 -1.51 -1.58
N THR A 70 0.08 -0.59 -0.89
CA THR A 70 1.29 0.04 -1.43
C THR A 70 2.37 -0.96 -1.82
N LEU A 71 2.74 -1.86 -0.90
CA LEU A 71 3.82 -2.82 -1.13
C LEU A 71 3.46 -3.79 -2.23
N GLY A 72 2.27 -4.39 -2.15
CA GLY A 72 1.81 -5.37 -3.13
C GLY A 72 1.65 -4.79 -4.54
N ILE A 73 1.09 -3.58 -4.68
CA ILE A 73 0.94 -2.92 -5.98
C ILE A 73 2.29 -2.59 -6.60
N VAL A 74 3.25 -2.11 -5.78
CA VAL A 74 4.60 -1.85 -6.27
C VAL A 74 5.31 -3.15 -6.64
N ALA A 75 5.21 -4.18 -5.80
CA ALA A 75 5.78 -5.50 -6.07
C ALA A 75 5.25 -6.11 -7.38
N ALA A 76 3.93 -6.05 -7.60
CA ALA A 76 3.28 -6.52 -8.83
C ALA A 76 3.77 -5.77 -10.07
N ARG A 77 4.04 -4.46 -9.92
CA ARG A 77 4.55 -3.64 -11.02
C ARG A 77 6.01 -3.97 -11.35
N LEU A 78 6.81 -4.33 -10.36
CA LEU A 78 8.23 -4.62 -10.51
C LEU A 78 8.51 -6.07 -10.95
N SER A 79 7.71 -7.04 -10.47
CA SER A 79 7.83 -8.45 -10.82
C SER A 79 7.12 -8.76 -12.15
N GLN A 80 7.88 -8.78 -13.25
CA GLN A 80 7.32 -9.13 -14.57
C GLN A 80 6.72 -10.54 -14.57
N GLY A 81 5.43 -10.65 -14.90
CA GLY A 81 4.71 -11.93 -14.95
C GLY A 81 4.47 -12.58 -13.57
N GLY A 82 4.77 -11.88 -12.47
CA GLY A 82 4.48 -12.37 -11.12
C GLY A 82 3.04 -12.14 -10.68
N HIS A 83 2.72 -12.72 -9.54
CA HIS A 83 1.41 -12.60 -8.88
C HIS A 83 1.59 -12.17 -7.43
N VAL A 84 0.74 -11.26 -6.98
CA VAL A 84 0.72 -10.71 -5.61
C VAL A 84 -0.67 -10.89 -5.03
#